data_AF-A0A4Y2LVR8-F1
#
_entry.id   AF-A0A4Y2LVR8-F1
#
_cell.length_a   1.000
_cell.length_b   1.000
_cell.length_c   1.000
_cell.angle_alpha   90.00
_cell.angle_beta   90.00
_cell.angle_gamma   90.00
#
_symmetry.space_group_name_H-M   'P 1'
#
loop_
_entity.id
_entity.type
_entity.pdbx_description
1 polymer ?
#
loop_
_entity_poly.entity_id
_entity_poly.type
_entity_poly.pdbx_seq_one_letter_code
_entity_poly.pdbx_strand_id
1 'polypeptide(L)'
;MFWNLVANEIISEEWQPNVHLQAFADDFIFVISEPTGAKLKATAQAVLTKFQHWTDKNQLKVSTEKSTTILISRLVSGPRVKWDNQIIKRSTSLKYLGVIIDNKLNWADHLINMKTKLTHLHQKITRIAGTNWGLNKDLRRRLYKTVAERMILHGAAAWAYPLSARQSRLLNSIQRKFLLNITGAYSTTPIAALQVIEGILPLHIKAEQEAVYVRTARLRKTSNYNNIHFNPNN
;
A
#
# COMPACT_ATOMS: atom_id res chain seq x y z
N MET A 1 -14.34 -21.78 3.44
CA MET A 1 -15.33 -21.66 2.35
C MET A 1 -16.65 -21.03 2.83
N PHE A 2 -17.21 -21.45 3.96
CA PHE A 2 -18.46 -20.89 4.51
C PHE A 2 -18.44 -19.37 4.78
N TRP A 3 -17.31 -18.84 5.27
CA TRP A 3 -17.14 -17.41 5.51
C TRP A 3 -17.44 -16.53 4.28
N ASN A 4 -17.01 -16.96 3.09
CA ASN A 4 -17.24 -16.18 1.87
C ASN A 4 -18.73 -16.12 1.52
N LEU A 5 -19.53 -17.12 1.86
CA LEU A 5 -20.97 -17.09 1.63
C LEU A 5 -21.65 -16.04 2.53
N VAL A 6 -21.25 -16.01 3.81
CA VAL A 6 -21.74 -15.01 4.78
C VAL A 6 -21.32 -13.61 4.36
N ALA A 7 -20.04 -13.40 4.06
CA ALA A 7 -19.52 -12.09 3.62
C ALA A 7 -20.10 -11.65 2.25
N ASN A 8 -20.40 -12.58 1.34
CA ASN A 8 -21.00 -12.23 0.05
C ASN A 8 -22.39 -11.63 0.19
N GLU A 9 -23.14 -11.96 1.24
CA GLU A 9 -24.46 -11.37 1.51
C GLU A 9 -24.37 -9.84 1.62
N ILE A 10 -23.43 -9.33 2.42
CA ILE A 10 -23.25 -7.89 2.64
C ILE A 10 -22.52 -7.19 1.48
N ILE A 11 -21.63 -7.91 0.79
CA ILE A 11 -20.90 -7.39 -0.38
C ILE A 11 -21.86 -7.20 -1.57
N SER A 12 -22.83 -8.11 -1.73
CA SER A 12 -23.81 -8.07 -2.82
C SER A 12 -24.99 -7.15 -2.52
N GLU A 13 -25.05 -6.56 -1.32
CA GLU A 13 -26.13 -5.69 -0.95
C GLU A 13 -26.08 -4.37 -1.73
N GLU A 14 -27.25 -3.79 -2.02
CA GLU A 14 -27.31 -2.48 -2.67
C GLU A 14 -26.90 -1.38 -1.69
N TRP A 15 -25.79 -0.74 -2.03
CA TRP A 15 -25.28 0.47 -1.38
C TRP A 15 -25.62 1.70 -2.21
N GLN A 16 -25.67 2.86 -1.57
CA GLN A 16 -25.84 4.12 -2.29
C GLN A 16 -24.67 4.31 -3.28
N PRO A 17 -24.86 4.99 -4.43
CA PRO A 17 -23.83 5.09 -5.48
C PRO A 17 -22.49 5.68 -5.02
N ASN A 18 -22.51 6.44 -3.94
CA ASN A 18 -21.34 7.10 -3.34
C ASN A 18 -20.71 6.32 -2.18
N VAL A 19 -21.18 5.09 -1.95
CA VAL A 19 -20.67 4.15 -0.95
C VAL A 19 -20.14 2.93 -1.68
N HIS A 20 -18.88 2.60 -1.41
CA HIS A 20 -18.24 1.39 -1.92
C HIS A 20 -17.76 0.54 -0.75
N LEU A 21 -18.17 -0.73 -0.74
CA LEU A 21 -17.72 -1.73 0.22
C LEU A 21 -16.72 -2.66 -0.46
N GLN A 22 -15.57 -2.85 0.18
CA GLN A 22 -14.61 -3.88 -0.17
C GLN A 22 -14.30 -4.72 1.07
N ALA A 23 -14.18 -6.03 0.89
CA ALA A 23 -13.81 -6.96 1.95
C ALA A 23 -12.63 -7.83 1.51
N PHE A 24 -11.83 -8.25 2.48
CA PHE A 24 -10.82 -9.30 2.32
C PHE A 24 -10.67 -10.06 3.63
N ALA A 25 -10.99 -11.36 3.62
CA ALA A 25 -11.13 -12.15 4.86
C ALA A 25 -12.07 -11.42 5.84
N ASP A 26 -11.60 -11.08 7.04
CA ASP A 26 -12.31 -10.37 8.10
C ASP A 26 -12.20 -8.83 8.01
N ASP A 27 -11.34 -8.30 7.13
CA ASP A 27 -11.14 -6.86 6.95
C ASP A 27 -12.16 -6.28 5.96
N PHE A 28 -13.08 -5.46 6.47
CA PHE A 28 -14.03 -4.67 5.66
C PHE A 28 -13.61 -3.20 5.61
N ILE A 29 -13.72 -2.58 4.44
CA ILE A 29 -13.48 -1.15 4.24
C ILE A 29 -14.65 -0.53 3.48
N PHE A 30 -15.19 0.53 4.06
CA PHE A 30 -16.16 1.40 3.40
C PHE A 30 -15.46 2.66 2.89
N VAL A 31 -15.66 2.97 1.62
CA VAL A 31 -15.24 4.22 1.00
C VAL A 31 -16.48 5.03 0.70
N ILE A 32 -16.62 6.20 1.34
CA ILE A 32 -17.82 7.03 1.27
C ILE A 32 -17.43 8.42 0.80
N SER A 33 -18.10 8.91 -0.23
CA SER A 33 -17.87 10.24 -0.81
C SER A 33 -19.11 11.10 -0.70
N GLU A 34 -18.99 12.27 -0.07
CA GLU A 34 -20.10 13.23 0.07
C GLU A 34 -19.55 14.66 -0.06
N PRO A 35 -20.34 15.60 -0.60
CA PRO A 35 -19.86 16.96 -0.85
C PRO A 35 -19.72 17.80 0.43
N THR A 36 -20.39 17.42 1.52
CA THR A 36 -20.33 18.13 2.80
C THR A 36 -20.07 17.19 3.97
N GLY A 37 -19.42 17.70 5.03
CA GLY A 37 -19.16 16.90 6.23
C GLY A 37 -20.43 16.44 6.95
N ALA A 38 -21.53 17.20 6.85
CA ALA A 38 -22.82 16.83 7.42
C ALA A 38 -23.45 15.63 6.69
N LYS A 39 -23.46 15.66 5.35
CA LYS A 39 -23.92 14.53 4.54
C LYS A 39 -23.03 13.31 4.75
N LEU A 40 -21.70 13.50 4.75
CA LEU A 40 -20.74 12.44 5.03
C LEU A 40 -21.02 11.74 6.37
N LYS A 41 -21.32 12.52 7.42
CA LYS A 41 -21.68 11.95 8.73
C LYS A 41 -22.97 11.14 8.66
N ALA A 42 -24.01 11.69 8.05
CA ALA A 42 -25.32 11.04 7.96
C ALA A 42 -25.22 9.73 7.15
N THR A 43 -24.60 9.78 5.98
CA THR A 43 -24.40 8.62 5.10
C THR A 43 -23.53 7.57 5.77
N ALA A 44 -22.40 7.96 6.38
CA ALA A 44 -21.54 7.02 7.08
C ALA A 44 -22.22 6.37 8.29
N GLN A 45 -23.02 7.11 9.06
CA GLN A 45 -23.76 6.52 10.17
C GLN A 45 -24.84 5.55 9.67
N ALA A 46 -25.57 5.90 8.60
CA ALA A 46 -26.58 5.02 7.99
C ALA A 46 -25.95 3.72 7.46
N VAL A 47 -24.81 3.82 6.78
CA VAL A 47 -24.04 2.66 6.30
C VAL A 47 -23.60 1.77 7.46
N LEU A 48 -23.05 2.34 8.53
CA LEU A 48 -22.64 1.57 9.70
C LEU A 48 -23.81 0.93 10.42
N THR A 49 -24.95 1.60 10.54
CA THR A 49 -26.17 1.02 11.14
C THR A 49 -26.68 -0.16 10.31
N LYS A 50 -26.65 -0.04 8.98
CA LYS A 50 -27.01 -1.14 8.07
C LYS A 50 -26.05 -2.31 8.19
N PHE A 51 -24.74 -2.03 8.21
CA PHE A 51 -23.70 -3.04 8.43
C PHE A 51 -23.84 -3.72 9.79
N GLN A 52 -24.19 -2.96 10.83
CA GLN A 52 -24.43 -3.46 12.18
C GLN A 52 -25.62 -4.45 12.22
N HIS A 53 -26.71 -4.15 11.53
CA HIS A 53 -27.84 -5.09 11.42
C HIS A 53 -27.40 -6.43 10.80
N TRP A 54 -26.56 -6.39 9.76
CA TRP A 54 -26.01 -7.59 9.15
C TRP A 54 -25.05 -8.35 10.09
N THR A 55 -24.19 -7.65 10.84
CA THR A 55 -23.31 -8.30 11.82
C THR A 55 -24.12 -8.96 12.92
N ASP A 56 -25.15 -8.29 13.43
CA ASP A 56 -26.02 -8.81 14.49
C ASP A 56 -26.80 -10.05 14.01
N LYS A 57 -27.36 -9.99 12.79
CA LYS A 57 -28.04 -11.12 12.14
C LYS A 57 -27.13 -12.35 12.03
N ASN A 58 -25.86 -12.13 11.69
CA ASN A 58 -24.88 -13.20 11.51
C ASN A 58 -24.07 -13.52 12.78
N GLN A 59 -24.46 -12.94 13.93
CA GLN A 59 -23.80 -13.13 15.23
C GLN A 59 -22.29 -12.79 15.21
N LEU A 60 -21.91 -11.80 14.40
CA LEU A 60 -20.55 -11.31 14.26
C LEU A 60 -20.32 -10.14 15.20
N LYS A 61 -19.15 -10.11 15.85
CA LYS A 61 -18.75 -9.03 16.75
C LYS A 61 -17.63 -8.21 16.14
N VAL A 62 -17.89 -6.93 15.86
CA VAL A 62 -16.88 -6.00 15.36
C VAL A 62 -16.04 -5.47 16.53
N SER A 63 -14.72 -5.44 16.33
CA SER A 63 -13.79 -4.84 17.30
C SER A 63 -13.70 -3.33 17.06
N THR A 64 -14.35 -2.53 17.92
CA THR A 64 -14.29 -1.06 17.87
C THR A 64 -12.88 -0.52 18.09
N GLU A 65 -12.06 -1.21 18.88
CA GLU A 65 -10.67 -0.83 19.16
C GLU A 65 -9.75 -0.95 17.93
N LYS A 66 -9.99 -1.96 17.08
CA LYS A 66 -9.24 -2.18 15.83
C LYS A 66 -9.81 -1.38 14.67
N SER A 67 -11.10 -1.03 14.73
CA SER A 67 -11.79 -0.25 13.72
C SER A 67 -11.31 1.20 13.77
N THR A 68 -10.96 1.74 12.61
CA THR A 68 -10.53 3.13 12.51
C THR A 68 -11.11 3.79 11.27
N THR A 69 -11.26 5.11 11.32
CA THR A 69 -11.66 5.92 10.18
C THR A 69 -10.53 6.82 9.72
N ILE A 70 -10.47 7.07 8.42
CA ILE A 70 -9.59 8.06 7.81
C ILE A 70 -10.45 9.05 7.02
N LEU A 71 -10.16 10.34 7.15
CA LEU A 71 -10.83 11.38 6.38
C LEU A 71 -9.87 11.97 5.36
N ILE A 72 -10.20 11.81 4.09
CA ILE A 72 -9.48 12.42 2.96
C ILE A 72 -10.27 13.66 2.55
N SER A 73 -9.92 14.82 3.12
CA SER A 73 -10.62 16.09 2.84
C SER A 73 -9.77 17.27 3.33
N ARG A 74 -10.13 18.48 2.87
CA ARG A 74 -9.63 19.76 3.43
C ARG A 74 -10.36 20.17 4.72
N LEU A 75 -11.40 19.44 5.12
CA LEU A 75 -12.14 19.71 6.36
C LEU A 75 -11.21 19.56 7.58
N VAL A 76 -11.18 20.61 8.41
CA VAL A 76 -10.40 20.64 9.66
C VAL A 76 -10.97 19.63 10.66
N SER A 77 -12.30 19.63 10.84
CA SER A 77 -13.01 18.66 11.68
C SER A 77 -13.80 17.68 10.83
N GLY A 78 -13.51 16.39 11.02
CA GLY A 78 -14.17 15.29 10.34
C GLY A 78 -15.42 14.81 11.07
N PRO A 79 -16.32 14.09 10.37
CA PRO A 79 -17.46 13.47 11.01
C PRO A 79 -17.00 12.43 12.03
N ARG A 80 -17.63 12.44 13.21
CA ARG A 80 -17.49 11.38 14.21
C ARG A 80 -18.66 10.41 14.00
N VAL A 81 -18.32 9.17 13.69
CA VAL A 81 -19.27 8.07 13.52
C VAL A 81 -19.20 7.12 14.71
N LYS A 82 -20.31 6.46 15.00
CA LYS A 82 -20.44 5.55 16.13
C LYS A 82 -20.72 4.13 15.68
N TRP A 83 -20.16 3.18 16.43
CA TRP A 83 -20.48 1.76 16.42
C TRP A 83 -20.86 1.35 17.84
N ASP A 84 -22.03 0.75 18.05
CA ASP A 84 -22.52 0.39 19.40
C ASP A 84 -22.44 1.54 20.41
N ASN A 85 -22.83 2.74 19.98
CA ASN A 85 -22.75 3.99 20.74
C ASN A 85 -21.31 4.46 21.10
N GLN A 86 -20.27 3.70 20.74
CA GLN A 86 -18.87 4.08 20.87
C GLN A 86 -18.37 4.83 19.63
N ILE A 87 -17.58 5.88 19.82
CA ILE A 87 -17.00 6.63 18.71
C ILE A 87 -15.84 5.83 18.10
N ILE A 88 -15.90 5.56 16.80
CA ILE A 88 -14.77 4.93 16.10
C ILE A 88 -13.61 5.94 16.02
N LYS A 89 -12.41 5.50 16.39
CA LYS A 89 -11.22 6.36 16.41
C LYS A 89 -10.87 6.83 15.00
N ARG A 90 -10.59 8.14 14.87
CA ARG A 90 -10.02 8.72 13.65
C ARG A 90 -8.50 8.59 13.66
N SER A 91 -7.94 8.18 12.53
CA SER A 91 -6.50 8.13 12.28
C SER A 91 -6.10 9.01 11.10
N THR A 92 -4.83 9.40 11.04
CA THR A 92 -4.24 10.07 9.87
C THR A 92 -3.74 9.09 8.82
N SER A 93 -3.56 7.82 9.19
CA SER A 93 -3.23 6.74 8.27
C SER A 93 -3.88 5.42 8.67
N LEU A 94 -4.16 4.58 7.68
CA LEU A 94 -4.80 3.28 7.82
C LEU A 94 -3.97 2.24 7.06
N LYS A 95 -3.74 1.07 7.65
CA LYS A 95 -3.11 -0.05 6.96
C LYS A 95 -4.19 -1.00 6.45
N TYR A 96 -4.19 -1.29 5.15
CA TYR A 96 -5.09 -2.24 4.50
C TYR A 96 -4.28 -3.13 3.55
N LEU A 97 -4.39 -4.45 3.71
CA LEU A 97 -3.67 -5.46 2.89
C LEU A 97 -2.15 -5.22 2.77
N GLY A 98 -1.54 -4.69 3.83
CA GLY A 98 -0.10 -4.40 3.88
C GLY A 98 0.32 -3.06 3.28
N VAL A 99 -0.61 -2.31 2.67
CA VAL A 99 -0.39 -0.94 2.17
C VAL A 99 -0.91 0.06 3.21
N ILE A 100 -0.16 1.14 3.44
CA ILE A 100 -0.59 2.23 4.32
C ILE A 100 -1.15 3.37 3.48
N ILE A 101 -2.39 3.77 3.74
CA ILE A 101 -3.06 4.90 3.11
C ILE A 101 -3.04 6.05 4.11
N ASP A 102 -2.38 7.15 3.77
CA ASP A 102 -2.42 8.38 4.56
C ASP A 102 -3.55 9.32 4.09
N ASN A 103 -4.01 10.20 4.98
CA ASN A 103 -5.12 11.12 4.73
C ASN A 103 -4.83 12.18 3.66
N LYS A 104 -3.56 12.33 3.26
CA LYS A 104 -3.10 13.22 2.19
C LYS A 104 -2.92 12.48 0.86
N LEU A 105 -3.12 11.16 0.83
CA LEU A 105 -2.91 10.28 -0.32
C LEU A 105 -1.55 10.45 -1.02
N ASN A 106 -0.51 10.79 -0.24
CA ASN A 106 0.83 11.02 -0.79
C ASN A 106 1.80 9.85 -0.54
N TRP A 107 1.32 8.78 0.10
CA TRP A 107 2.02 7.55 0.40
C TRP A 107 3.27 7.73 1.27
N ALA A 108 3.40 8.87 1.96
CA ALA A 108 4.59 9.16 2.76
C ALA A 108 4.75 8.18 3.92
N ASP A 109 3.67 7.92 4.68
CA ASP A 109 3.69 6.99 5.81
C ASP A 109 4.03 5.57 5.34
N HIS A 110 3.48 5.15 4.19
CA HIS A 110 3.79 3.85 3.57
C HIS A 110 5.27 3.72 3.24
N LEU A 111 5.83 4.72 2.56
CA LEU A 111 7.22 4.71 2.13
C LEU A 111 8.21 4.82 3.30
N ILE A 112 7.88 5.58 4.35
CA ILE A 112 8.68 5.64 5.57
C ILE A 112 8.69 4.28 6.27
N ASN A 113 7.51 3.67 6.47
CA ASN A 113 7.40 2.33 7.06
C ASN A 113 8.18 1.28 6.24
N MET A 114 8.08 1.34 4.91
CA MET A 114 8.82 0.47 4.00
C MET A 114 10.34 0.68 4.13
N LYS A 115 10.81 1.94 4.16
CA LYS A 115 12.21 2.29 4.38
C LYS A 115 12.75 1.71 5.68
N THR A 116 11.98 1.81 6.77
CA THR A 116 12.36 1.28 8.08
C THR A 116 12.50 -0.24 8.04
N LYS A 117 11.51 -0.95 7.50
CA LYS A 117 11.57 -2.41 7.33
C LYS A 117 12.77 -2.87 6.51
N LEU A 118 13.03 -2.19 5.39
CA LEU A 118 14.16 -2.52 4.50
C LEU A 118 15.50 -2.16 5.11
N THR A 119 15.58 -1.10 5.91
CA THR A 119 16.79 -0.76 6.65
C THR A 119 17.11 -1.85 7.68
N HIS A 120 16.11 -2.34 8.42
CA HIS A 120 16.30 -3.47 9.33
C HIS A 120 16.69 -4.76 8.59
N LEU A 121 16.06 -5.06 7.45
CA LEU A 121 16.46 -6.20 6.61
C LEU A 121 17.91 -6.07 6.17
N HIS A 122 18.31 -4.89 5.68
CA HIS A 122 19.68 -4.63 5.27
C HIS A 122 20.67 -4.80 6.43
N GLN A 123 20.35 -4.28 7.62
CA GLN A 123 21.18 -4.45 8.82
C GLN A 123 21.38 -5.92 9.20
N LYS A 124 20.33 -6.75 9.06
CA LYS A 124 20.42 -8.20 9.28
C LYS A 124 21.35 -8.86 8.26
N ILE A 125 21.26 -8.48 6.98
CA ILE A 125 22.16 -9.00 5.93
C ILE A 125 23.61 -8.59 6.21
N THR A 126 23.86 -7.32 6.56
CA THR A 126 25.22 -6.85 6.84
C THR A 126 25.83 -7.48 8.09
N ARG A 127 25.01 -8.04 8.99
CA ARG A 127 25.50 -8.77 10.18
C ARG A 127 26.01 -10.18 9.84
N ILE A 128 25.49 -10.80 8.79
CA ILE A 128 25.88 -12.15 8.36
C ILE A 128 26.84 -12.16 7.17
N ALA A 129 27.05 -11.01 6.52
CA ALA A 129 27.99 -10.83 5.43
C ALA A 129 28.54 -9.41 5.37
N GLY A 130 29.87 -9.29 5.51
CA GLY A 130 30.62 -8.07 5.25
C GLY A 130 31.08 -7.99 3.78
N THR A 131 31.84 -6.96 3.40
CA THR A 131 32.31 -6.83 2.01
C THR A 131 33.21 -7.99 1.57
N ASN A 132 34.07 -8.47 2.47
CA ASN A 132 35.11 -9.46 2.15
C ASN A 132 34.88 -10.83 2.83
N TRP A 133 33.74 -11.05 3.46
CA TRP A 133 33.44 -12.30 4.18
C TRP A 133 31.94 -12.60 4.22
N GLY A 134 31.58 -13.86 4.47
CA GLY A 134 30.20 -14.32 4.56
C GLY A 134 29.61 -14.67 3.20
N LEU A 135 28.44 -14.12 2.86
CA LEU A 135 27.69 -14.48 1.65
C LEU A 135 28.42 -14.05 0.37
N ASN A 136 28.41 -14.88 -0.68
CA ASN A 136 28.93 -14.47 -1.98
C ASN A 136 28.05 -13.41 -2.66
N LYS A 137 28.59 -12.73 -3.67
CA LYS A 137 27.92 -11.64 -4.40
C LYS A 137 26.58 -12.09 -5.02
N ASP A 138 26.55 -13.25 -5.66
CA ASP A 138 25.36 -13.76 -6.34
C ASP A 138 24.21 -14.04 -5.38
N LEU A 139 24.50 -14.57 -4.20
CA LEU A 139 23.50 -14.81 -3.17
C LEU A 139 22.96 -13.50 -2.61
N ARG A 140 23.82 -12.48 -2.38
CA ARG A 140 23.35 -11.14 -1.96
C ARG A 140 22.43 -10.54 -3.02
N ARG A 141 22.81 -10.64 -4.30
CA ARG A 141 22.00 -10.18 -5.44
C ARG A 141 20.66 -10.92 -5.49
N ARG A 142 20.67 -12.23 -5.25
CA ARG A 142 19.46 -13.05 -5.20
C ARG A 142 18.55 -12.62 -4.05
N LEU A 143 19.08 -12.47 -2.83
CA LEU A 143 18.33 -12.00 -1.66
C LEU A 143 17.71 -10.62 -1.90
N TYR A 144 18.45 -9.70 -2.52
CA TYR A 144 17.90 -8.40 -2.89
C TYR A 144 16.69 -8.55 -3.84
N LYS A 145 16.84 -9.30 -4.94
CA LYS A 145 15.77 -9.47 -5.93
C LYS A 145 14.56 -10.24 -5.39
N THR A 146 14.78 -11.28 -4.58
CA THR A 146 13.69 -12.14 -4.11
C THR A 146 13.00 -11.64 -2.85
N VAL A 147 13.71 -10.89 -1.99
CA VAL A 147 13.18 -10.41 -0.71
C VAL A 147 12.97 -8.91 -0.73
N ALA A 148 14.05 -8.12 -0.80
CA ALA A 148 13.97 -6.67 -0.65
C ALA A 148 13.13 -6.01 -1.75
N GLU A 149 13.40 -6.36 -3.01
CA GLU A 149 12.65 -5.84 -4.16
C GLU A 149 11.18 -6.28 -4.09
N ARG A 150 10.88 -7.55 -3.79
CA ARG A 150 9.50 -8.03 -3.66
C ARG A 150 8.72 -7.37 -2.51
N MET A 151 9.38 -7.08 -1.39
CA MET A 151 8.79 -6.31 -0.30
C MET A 151 8.40 -4.89 -0.71
N ILE A 152 9.20 -4.26 -1.59
CA ILE A 152 8.90 -2.92 -2.12
C ILE A 152 7.74 -2.99 -3.11
N LEU A 153 7.80 -3.95 -4.03
CA LEU A 153 6.84 -4.08 -5.12
C LEU A 153 5.45 -4.54 -4.64
N HIS A 154 5.33 -5.03 -3.40
CA HIS A 154 4.04 -5.33 -2.80
C HIS A 154 3.15 -4.09 -2.77
N GLY A 155 1.98 -4.19 -3.42
CA GLY A 155 1.04 -3.08 -3.53
C GLY A 155 1.51 -1.92 -4.41
N ALA A 156 2.58 -2.06 -5.21
CA ALA A 156 3.09 -0.99 -6.09
C ALA A 156 1.99 -0.40 -7.00
N ALA A 157 1.04 -1.21 -7.45
CA ALA A 157 -0.11 -0.76 -8.24
C ALA A 157 -0.96 0.32 -7.56
N ALA A 158 -0.95 0.40 -6.22
CA ALA A 158 -1.70 1.39 -5.46
C ALA A 158 -0.94 2.73 -5.31
N TRP A 159 0.38 2.68 -5.13
CA TRP A 159 1.17 3.84 -4.67
C TRP A 159 2.24 4.31 -5.67
N ALA A 160 2.65 3.49 -6.63
CA ALA A 160 3.79 3.75 -7.50
C ALA A 160 3.41 4.26 -8.91
N TYR A 161 2.23 4.89 -9.06
CA TYR A 161 1.78 5.37 -10.36
C TYR A 161 0.95 6.68 -10.27
N PRO A 162 1.50 7.85 -10.63
CA PRO A 162 2.93 8.14 -10.90
C PRO A 162 3.73 8.40 -9.62
N LEU A 163 5.05 8.19 -9.67
CA LEU A 163 5.94 8.58 -8.56
C LEU A 163 6.37 10.05 -8.67
N SER A 164 6.41 10.73 -7.53
CA SER A 164 7.06 12.05 -7.42
C SER A 164 8.59 11.92 -7.36
N ALA A 165 9.30 12.97 -7.77
CA ALA A 165 10.77 13.03 -7.67
C ALA A 165 11.30 12.79 -6.25
N ARG A 166 10.53 13.15 -5.20
CA ARG A 166 10.88 12.87 -3.81
C ARG A 166 10.80 11.37 -3.50
N GLN A 167 9.75 10.70 -3.97
CA GLN A 167 9.57 9.25 -3.78
C GLN A 167 10.63 8.47 -4.57
N SER A 168 10.92 8.87 -5.81
CA SER A 168 11.98 8.24 -6.62
C SER A 168 13.36 8.35 -5.97
N ARG A 169 13.71 9.52 -5.42
CA ARG A 169 14.95 9.70 -4.63
C ARG A 169 15.01 8.82 -3.38
N LEU A 170 13.88 8.66 -2.69
CA LEU A 170 13.79 7.80 -1.51
C LEU A 170 14.01 6.32 -1.87
N LEU A 171 13.37 5.84 -2.94
CA LEU A 171 13.58 4.47 -3.43
C LEU A 171 15.03 4.24 -3.85
N ASN A 172 15.65 5.18 -4.55
CA ASN A 172 17.07 5.12 -4.89
C ASN A 172 17.96 5.07 -3.64
N SER A 173 17.66 5.87 -2.60
CA SER A 173 18.40 5.84 -1.34
C SER A 173 18.33 4.46 -0.65
N ILE A 174 17.17 3.80 -0.70
CA ILE A 174 17.00 2.44 -0.16
C ILE A 174 17.82 1.43 -1.00
N GLN A 175 17.61 1.44 -2.32
CA GLN A 175 18.29 0.51 -3.24
C GLN A 175 19.82 0.60 -3.13
N ARG A 176 20.35 1.83 -3.02
CA ARG A 176 21.79 2.09 -2.93
C ARG A 176 22.47 1.29 -1.82
N LYS A 177 21.84 1.18 -0.64
CA LYS A 177 22.40 0.42 0.50
C LYS A 177 22.61 -1.05 0.15
N PHE A 178 21.64 -1.66 -0.53
CA PHE A 178 21.75 -3.04 -0.98
C PHE A 178 22.80 -3.18 -2.09
N LEU A 179 22.82 -2.27 -3.06
CA LEU A 179 23.78 -2.32 -4.15
C LEU A 179 25.24 -2.20 -3.68
N LEU A 180 25.52 -1.33 -2.71
CA LEU A 180 26.84 -1.25 -2.09
C LEU A 180 27.23 -2.56 -1.38
N ASN A 181 26.29 -3.19 -0.68
CA ASN A 181 26.56 -4.48 -0.03
C ASN A 181 26.74 -5.63 -1.03
N ILE A 182 26.05 -5.62 -2.16
CA ILE A 182 26.20 -6.61 -3.23
C ILE A 182 27.56 -6.44 -3.93
N THR A 183 27.88 -5.22 -4.34
CA THR A 183 29.09 -4.91 -5.13
C THR A 183 30.36 -4.89 -4.30
N GLY A 184 30.26 -4.50 -3.03
CA GLY A 184 31.44 -4.15 -2.22
C GLY A 184 32.12 -2.84 -2.63
N ALA A 185 31.48 -2.04 -3.48
CA ALA A 185 32.05 -0.79 -3.97
C ALA A 185 32.16 0.29 -2.86
N TYR A 186 32.97 1.31 -3.13
CA TYR A 186 33.15 2.43 -2.21
C TYR A 186 31.84 3.19 -1.94
N SER A 187 31.71 3.75 -0.74
CA SER A 187 30.53 4.53 -0.34
C SER A 187 30.33 5.80 -1.18
N THR A 188 31.32 6.23 -1.97
CA THR A 188 31.27 7.35 -2.92
C THR A 188 30.82 6.95 -4.33
N THR A 189 30.74 5.66 -4.65
CA THR A 189 30.36 5.20 -5.99
C THR A 189 28.94 5.68 -6.36
N PRO A 190 28.75 6.31 -7.53
CA PRO A 190 27.43 6.76 -7.99
C PRO A 190 26.43 5.59 -8.11
N ILE A 191 25.18 5.81 -7.72
CA ILE A 191 24.14 4.76 -7.77
C ILE A 191 23.90 4.23 -9.18
N ALA A 192 23.94 5.11 -10.19
CA ALA A 192 23.78 4.73 -11.59
C ALA A 192 24.85 3.72 -12.03
N ALA A 193 26.11 3.92 -11.61
CA ALA A 193 27.18 2.97 -11.88
C ALA A 193 26.93 1.61 -11.21
N LEU A 194 26.46 1.61 -9.95
CA LEU A 194 26.12 0.37 -9.24
C LEU A 194 24.98 -0.40 -9.94
N GLN A 195 23.96 0.31 -10.42
CA GLN A 195 22.83 -0.27 -11.15
C GLN A 195 23.27 -0.90 -12.47
N VAL A 196 24.12 -0.21 -13.23
CA VAL A 196 24.65 -0.68 -14.52
C VAL A 196 25.53 -1.92 -14.33
N ILE A 197 26.49 -1.88 -13.41
CA ILE A 197 27.42 -2.99 -13.15
C ILE A 197 26.66 -4.26 -12.70
N GLU A 198 25.62 -4.10 -11.88
CA GLU A 198 24.81 -5.23 -11.41
C GLU A 198 23.70 -5.66 -12.38
N GLY A 199 23.46 -4.91 -13.45
CA GLY A 199 22.29 -5.11 -14.31
C GLY A 199 20.98 -5.10 -13.51
N ILE A 200 20.83 -4.12 -12.61
CA ILE A 200 19.65 -3.94 -11.76
C ILE A 200 19.00 -2.61 -12.13
N LEU A 201 17.72 -2.67 -12.51
CA LEU A 201 16.94 -1.49 -12.89
C LEU A 201 16.80 -0.52 -11.69
N PRO A 202 16.81 0.80 -11.92
CA PRO A 202 16.47 1.75 -10.87
C PRO A 202 15.12 1.42 -10.24
N LEU A 203 15.09 1.37 -8.90
CA LEU A 203 13.94 0.81 -8.18
C LEU A 203 12.63 1.56 -8.43
N HIS A 204 12.71 2.88 -8.65
CA HIS A 204 11.54 3.69 -8.97
C HIS A 204 10.93 3.31 -10.33
N ILE A 205 11.76 3.10 -11.36
CA ILE A 205 11.32 2.61 -12.67
C ILE A 205 10.72 1.22 -12.54
N LYS A 206 11.35 0.33 -11.76
CA LYS A 206 10.83 -1.02 -11.53
C LYS A 206 9.46 -0.99 -10.85
N ALA A 207 9.27 -0.12 -9.86
CA ALA A 207 7.99 0.03 -9.16
C ALA A 207 6.89 0.58 -10.09
N GLU A 208 7.20 1.57 -10.92
CA GLU A 208 6.27 2.08 -11.94
C GLU A 208 5.92 1.01 -12.97
N GLN A 209 6.91 0.26 -13.46
CA GLN A 209 6.70 -0.83 -14.40
C GLN A 209 5.72 -1.88 -13.84
N GLU A 210 5.91 -2.31 -12.59
CA GLU A 210 4.99 -3.27 -11.94
C GLU A 210 3.59 -2.67 -11.74
N ALA A 211 3.50 -1.38 -11.40
CA ALA A 211 2.22 -0.71 -11.25
C ALA A 211 1.44 -0.65 -12.58
N VAL A 212 2.12 -0.28 -13.67
CA VAL A 212 1.55 -0.27 -15.03
C VAL A 212 1.13 -1.67 -15.45
N TYR A 213 1.98 -2.68 -15.22
CA TYR A 213 1.68 -4.07 -15.53
C TYR A 213 0.42 -4.57 -14.80
N VAL A 214 0.31 -4.34 -13.49
CA VAL A 214 -0.88 -4.75 -12.74
C VAL A 214 -2.13 -4.01 -13.21
N ARG A 215 -2.02 -2.69 -13.46
CA ARG A 215 -3.14 -1.86 -13.92
C ARG A 215 -3.68 -2.32 -15.28
N THR A 216 -2.78 -2.65 -16.21
CA THR A 216 -3.13 -3.07 -17.57
C THR A 216 -3.56 -4.53 -17.60
N ALA A 217 -2.69 -5.45 -17.19
CA ALA A 217 -2.91 -6.89 -17.35
C ALA A 217 -3.94 -7.47 -16.38
N ARG A 218 -4.03 -6.94 -15.15
CA ARG A 218 -4.94 -7.50 -14.12
C ARG A 218 -6.21 -6.69 -13.95
N LEU A 219 -6.08 -5.37 -13.87
CA LEU A 219 -7.25 -4.50 -13.65
C LEU A 219 -7.97 -4.11 -14.95
N ARG A 220 -7.41 -4.44 -16.13
CA ARG A 220 -7.94 -4.06 -17.44
C ARG A 220 -8.24 -2.57 -17.53
N LYS A 221 -7.38 -1.74 -16.94
CA LYS A 221 -7.45 -0.28 -17.01
C LYS A 221 -6.36 0.26 -17.94
N THR A 222 -6.69 1.31 -18.67
CA THR A 222 -5.71 2.04 -19.46
C THR A 222 -4.66 2.66 -18.55
N SER A 223 -3.43 2.70 -19.05
CA SER A 223 -2.28 3.24 -18.34
C SER A 223 -1.40 4.04 -19.28
N ASN A 224 -0.98 5.22 -18.86
CA ASN A 224 -0.04 6.07 -19.59
C ASN A 224 1.30 6.10 -18.88
N TYR A 225 2.36 5.61 -19.50
CA TYR A 225 3.70 5.64 -18.91
C TYR A 225 4.69 6.23 -19.90
N ASN A 226 5.36 7.32 -19.53
CA ASN A 226 6.31 8.03 -20.40
C ASN A 226 5.76 8.30 -21.81
N ASN A 227 4.54 8.84 -21.89
CA ASN A 227 3.80 9.10 -23.14
C ASN A 227 3.45 7.86 -23.99
N ILE A 228 3.68 6.66 -23.47
CA ILE A 228 3.24 5.40 -24.08
C ILE A 228 1.88 5.04 -23.50
N HIS A 229 0.89 4.85 -24.37
CA HIS A 229 -0.46 4.45 -24.00
C HIS A 229 -0.60 2.92 -24.03
N PHE A 230 -0.89 2.33 -22.88
CA PHE A 230 -1.17 0.91 -22.76
C PHE A 230 -2.68 0.70 -22.70
N ASN A 231 -3.25 0.18 -23.79
CA ASN A 231 -4.65 -0.23 -23.85
C ASN A 231 -4.73 -1.75 -23.62
N PRO A 232 -5.43 -2.23 -22.57
CA PRO A 232 -5.60 -3.66 -22.32
C PRO A 232 -6.51 -4.37 -23.34
N ASN A 233 -7.21 -3.62 -24.20
CA ASN A 233 -8.14 -4.15 -25.20
C ASN A 233 -7.58 -4.15 -26.64
N ASN A 234 -6.33 -3.73 -26.83
CA ASN A 234 -5.60 -3.88 -28.10
C ASN A 234 -4.73 -5.13 -28.05
#